data_AF-A0AAE6CFA5-F1
#
_entry.id   AF-A0AAE6CFA5-F1
#
_cell.length_a   1.000
_cell.length_b   1.000
_cell.length_c   1.000
_cell.angle_alpha   90.00
_cell.angle_beta   90.00
_cell.angle_gamma   90.00
#
_symmetry.space_group_name_H-M   'P 1'
#
loop_
_entity.id
_entity.type
_entity.pdbx_description
1 polymer ?
#
loop_
_entity_poly.entity_id
_entity_poly.type
_entity_poly.pdbx_seq_one_letter_code
_entity_poly.pdbx_strand_id
1 'polypeptide(L)'
;MSSGILRGAVIVAAISMMYGCGGDESTAQPPKIPEKGIAALVQANLPASGAQAQVGAVIFKDSVRQPLVGGDVIVAESAIDKVRLNALENLSGDYQGLLDVASEFDTVYFSVEYDVAAAQDKSWFTSGLPDVSARPGELVGLTTSIEFPPAIHLASPAAQMDYASRSDRIALQWAPLGEDDQIRYTVRGRCDYSNGRRQYYTRSEVLGREDGAGAAEGYAEIKVGDIIASQDGAESGFLADMSARLVGAVVDALTFGSPEVDMRNGELQSCEFDLSLLRERISTPAQPFDGGRIIASRSDTVRLYYHPVGE
;
A
#
# COMPACT_ATOMS: atom_id res chain seq x y z
N MET A 1 30.34 -70.23 -8.18
CA MET A 1 29.12 -70.65 -8.89
C MET A 1 28.29 -69.41 -9.18
N SER A 2 27.96 -69.19 -10.46
CA SER A 2 26.90 -68.33 -11.04
C SER A 2 26.84 -66.85 -10.61
N SER A 3 27.17 -65.88 -11.48
CA SER A 3 26.32 -65.33 -12.58
C SER A 3 24.97 -64.79 -12.06
N GLY A 4 24.54 -63.55 -12.33
CA GLY A 4 25.03 -62.59 -13.31
C GLY A 4 24.29 -61.24 -13.31
N ILE A 5 24.77 -60.38 -14.21
CA ILE A 5 24.30 -59.06 -14.61
C ILE A 5 23.00 -59.17 -15.41
N LEU A 6 21.94 -58.40 -15.10
CA LEU A 6 20.89 -57.98 -16.05
C LEU A 6 20.05 -56.87 -15.37
N ARG A 7 20.13 -55.60 -15.80
CA ARG A 7 19.44 -54.92 -16.93
C ARG A 7 18.10 -54.28 -16.54
N GLY A 8 18.01 -52.97 -16.79
CA GLY A 8 16.76 -52.23 -17.09
C GLY A 8 15.89 -51.93 -15.87
N ALA A 9 15.27 -50.76 -15.70
CA ALA A 9 14.96 -49.71 -16.64
C ALA A 9 14.94 -48.37 -15.93
N VAL A 10 15.45 -47.36 -16.62
CA VAL A 10 15.14 -45.95 -16.41
C VAL A 10 13.63 -45.79 -16.61
N ILE A 11 12.89 -45.47 -15.55
CA ILE A 11 11.54 -44.93 -15.67
C ILE A 11 11.63 -43.47 -15.24
N VAL A 12 11.85 -42.63 -16.25
CA VAL A 12 11.48 -41.23 -16.25
C VAL A 12 9.95 -41.21 -16.22
N ALA A 13 9.36 -41.07 -15.03
CA ALA A 13 7.96 -40.71 -14.92
C ALA A 13 7.85 -39.20 -15.06
N ALA A 14 7.89 -38.74 -16.32
CA ALA A 14 7.37 -37.45 -16.71
C ALA A 14 5.85 -37.50 -16.50
N ILE A 15 5.38 -36.99 -15.36
CA ILE A 15 3.99 -36.63 -15.19
C ILE A 15 3.87 -35.17 -15.56
N SER A 16 3.62 -34.98 -16.85
CA SER A 16 3.08 -33.77 -17.44
C SER A 16 1.67 -33.54 -16.87
N MET A 17 1.56 -32.80 -15.76
CA MET A 17 0.34 -32.08 -15.46
C MET A 17 0.45 -30.68 -16.08
N MET A 18 0.15 -30.60 -17.37
CA MET A 18 -0.48 -29.39 -17.89
C MET A 18 -1.97 -29.53 -17.60
N TYR A 19 -2.52 -28.70 -16.73
CA TYR A 19 -3.85 -28.08 -16.81
C TYR A 19 -3.95 -27.09 -15.65
N GLY A 20 -4.12 -25.81 -15.97
CA GLY A 20 -4.25 -24.72 -14.99
C GLY A 20 -3.37 -23.51 -15.26
N CYS A 21 -3.34 -23.01 -16.51
CA CYS A 21 -2.99 -21.62 -16.75
C CYS A 21 -4.21 -20.80 -16.29
N GLY A 22 -4.09 -20.23 -15.11
CA GLY A 22 -5.14 -19.55 -14.36
C GLY A 22 -4.53 -19.19 -13.02
N GLY A 23 -3.40 -18.49 -13.08
CA GLY A 23 -2.83 -17.89 -11.88
C GLY A 23 -3.76 -16.78 -11.48
N ASP A 24 -4.65 -17.05 -10.52
CA ASP A 24 -5.16 -15.99 -9.67
C ASP A 24 -3.92 -15.27 -9.14
N GLU A 25 -3.68 -14.06 -9.66
CA GLU A 25 -2.75 -13.11 -9.08
C GLU A 25 -3.33 -12.67 -7.74
N SER A 26 -3.21 -13.57 -6.75
CA SER A 26 -3.34 -13.25 -5.35
C SER A 26 -2.36 -12.12 -5.05
N THR A 27 -2.88 -11.00 -4.54
CA THR A 27 -2.12 -9.82 -4.14
C THR A 27 -1.22 -10.04 -2.93
N ALA A 28 -1.11 -11.28 -2.43
CA ALA A 28 -0.02 -11.74 -1.60
C ALA A 28 1.34 -11.75 -2.33
N GLN A 29 1.34 -11.77 -3.68
CA GLN A 29 2.60 -11.70 -4.43
C GLN A 29 3.13 -10.26 -4.53
N PRO A 30 4.40 -10.04 -4.13
CA PRO A 30 5.05 -8.74 -4.29
C PRO A 30 5.05 -8.33 -5.76
N PRO A 31 5.02 -7.02 -6.04
CA PRO A 31 5.00 -6.54 -7.41
C PRO A 31 6.25 -7.03 -8.14
N LYS A 32 6.09 -7.44 -9.40
CA LYS A 32 7.22 -7.91 -10.20
C LYS A 32 8.11 -6.71 -10.55
N ILE A 33 9.19 -6.54 -9.79
CA ILE A 33 10.29 -5.64 -10.13
C ILE A 33 11.31 -6.43 -10.97
N PRO A 34 11.58 -6.03 -12.21
CA PRO A 34 12.47 -6.77 -13.11
C PRO A 34 13.94 -6.54 -12.72
N GLU A 35 14.76 -7.59 -12.84
CA GLU A 35 16.22 -7.54 -12.61
C GLU A 35 16.94 -6.56 -13.54
N LYS A 36 16.35 -6.26 -14.69
CA LYS A 36 16.84 -5.27 -15.65
C LYS A 36 15.69 -4.42 -16.16
N GLY A 37 15.99 -3.15 -16.42
CA GLY A 37 15.02 -2.19 -16.94
C GLY A 37 14.43 -1.30 -15.84
N ILE A 38 13.35 -0.61 -16.15
CA ILE A 38 12.74 0.40 -15.28
C ILE A 38 11.37 -0.08 -14.79
N ALA A 39 11.10 0.05 -13.51
CA ALA A 39 9.78 -0.24 -12.94
C ALA A 39 9.29 0.88 -12.04
N ALA A 40 7.97 1.02 -11.96
CA ALA A 40 7.32 2.01 -11.09
C ALA A 40 6.33 1.34 -10.14
N LEU A 41 6.38 1.72 -8.87
CA LEU A 41 5.28 1.52 -7.93
C LEU A 41 4.65 2.87 -7.69
N VAL A 42 3.41 3.06 -8.14
CA VAL A 42 2.66 4.29 -7.93
C VAL A 42 1.31 3.98 -7.32
N GLN A 43 0.88 4.83 -6.41
CA GLN A 43 -0.42 4.70 -5.77
C GLN A 43 -1.06 6.07 -5.57
N ALA A 44 -2.37 6.12 -5.77
CA ALA A 44 -3.19 7.27 -5.47
C ALA A 44 -4.42 6.81 -4.69
N ASN A 45 -4.70 7.41 -3.54
CA ASN A 45 -5.92 7.19 -2.78
C ASN A 45 -6.75 8.46 -2.74
N LEU A 46 -8.03 8.38 -3.10
CA LEU A 46 -8.98 9.49 -3.00
C LEU A 46 -10.06 9.13 -1.97
N PRO A 47 -10.00 9.73 -0.76
CA PRO A 47 -11.01 9.51 0.28
C PRO A 47 -12.40 9.98 -0.16
N ALA A 48 -13.45 9.30 0.31
CA ALA A 48 -14.84 9.61 0.00
C ALA A 48 -15.26 11.04 0.40
N SER A 49 -14.64 11.60 1.45
CA SER A 49 -14.89 12.94 1.96
C SER A 49 -13.94 14.02 1.41
N GLY A 50 -12.97 13.65 0.58
CA GLY A 50 -11.86 14.51 0.18
C GLY A 50 -11.93 14.97 -1.27
N ALA A 51 -11.53 16.22 -1.51
CA ALA A 51 -11.15 16.72 -2.84
C ALA A 51 -9.62 16.55 -3.10
N GLN A 52 -8.91 15.88 -2.20
CA GLN A 52 -7.47 15.69 -2.24
C GLN A 52 -7.13 14.21 -2.28
N ALA A 53 -6.37 13.82 -3.30
CA ALA A 53 -5.78 12.50 -3.39
C ALA A 53 -4.44 12.45 -2.64
N GLN A 54 -4.25 11.44 -1.81
CA GLN A 54 -2.93 11.08 -1.29
C GLN A 54 -2.20 10.29 -2.36
N VAL A 55 -1.04 10.77 -2.79
CA VAL A 55 -0.28 10.20 -3.91
C VAL A 55 1.11 9.77 -3.44
N GLY A 56 1.56 8.64 -3.93
CA GLY A 56 2.87 8.06 -3.60
C GLY A 56 3.51 7.37 -4.79
N ALA A 57 4.84 7.42 -4.85
CA ALA A 57 5.60 6.85 -5.95
C ALA A 57 6.99 6.36 -5.53
N VAL A 58 7.43 5.28 -6.17
CA VAL A 58 8.79 4.73 -6.11
C VAL A 58 9.19 4.27 -7.50
N ILE A 59 10.40 4.63 -7.93
CA ILE A 59 10.98 4.18 -9.20
C ILE A 59 12.14 3.24 -8.93
N PHE A 60 12.21 2.18 -9.72
CA PHE A 60 13.28 1.19 -9.70
C PHE A 60 14.00 1.17 -11.04
N LYS A 61 15.31 0.96 -11.00
CA LYS A 61 16.13 0.64 -12.16
C LYS A 61 16.96 -0.58 -11.83
N ASP A 62 16.90 -1.61 -12.67
CA ASP A 62 17.63 -2.86 -12.51
C ASP A 62 17.46 -3.46 -11.08
N SER A 63 16.20 -3.52 -10.62
CA SER A 63 15.79 -3.91 -9.25
C SER A 63 16.25 -3.02 -8.09
N VAL A 64 16.93 -1.92 -8.36
CA VAL A 64 17.40 -0.99 -7.31
C VAL A 64 16.48 0.22 -7.24
N ARG A 65 16.04 0.58 -6.02
CA ARG A 65 15.30 1.83 -5.77
C ARG A 65 16.14 3.03 -6.16
N GLN A 66 15.52 3.98 -6.86
CA GLN A 66 16.21 5.15 -7.39
C GLN A 66 15.89 6.40 -6.55
N PRO A 67 16.83 6.89 -5.73
CA PRO A 67 16.77 8.26 -5.24
C PRO A 67 16.98 9.21 -6.44
N LEU A 68 16.09 10.18 -6.58
CA LEU A 68 16.17 11.23 -7.58
C LEU A 68 17.02 12.35 -6.99
N VAL A 69 18.01 12.77 -7.77
CA VAL A 69 19.04 13.73 -7.37
C VAL A 69 19.25 14.72 -8.52
N GLY A 70 19.98 15.81 -8.27
CA GLY A 70 20.41 16.70 -9.35
C GLY A 70 19.29 17.51 -10.02
N GLY A 71 18.12 17.60 -9.37
CA GLY A 71 16.95 18.32 -9.88
C GLY A 71 15.85 17.42 -10.46
N ASP A 72 16.08 16.13 -10.60
CA ASP A 72 15.00 15.21 -10.98
C ASP A 72 13.96 15.11 -9.86
N VAL A 73 12.68 15.12 -10.24
CA VAL A 73 11.53 15.10 -9.32
C VAL A 73 10.42 14.21 -9.85
N ILE A 74 9.64 13.61 -8.95
CA ILE A 74 8.35 13.02 -9.34
C ILE A 74 7.28 14.08 -9.15
N VAL A 75 6.44 14.24 -10.17
CA VAL A 75 5.29 15.14 -10.16
C VAL A 75 4.03 14.31 -10.32
N ALA A 76 3.01 14.65 -9.54
CA ALA A 76 1.65 14.16 -9.75
C ALA A 76 0.79 15.32 -10.27
N GLU A 77 -0.04 15.05 -11.26
CA GLU A 77 -0.84 16.05 -11.97
C GLU A 77 -2.28 15.56 -12.15
N SER A 78 -3.24 16.43 -11.87
CA SER A 78 -4.67 16.26 -12.15
C SER A 78 -5.12 17.31 -13.16
N ALA A 79 -6.42 17.36 -13.46
CA ALA A 79 -6.98 18.39 -14.33
C ALA A 79 -6.87 19.83 -13.76
N ILE A 80 -6.70 19.97 -12.44
CA ILE A 80 -6.73 21.28 -11.76
C ILE A 80 -5.49 21.61 -10.94
N ASP A 81 -4.60 20.64 -10.70
CA ASP A 81 -3.47 20.79 -9.81
C ASP A 81 -2.26 19.99 -10.28
N LYS A 82 -1.07 20.43 -9.88
CA LYS A 82 0.21 19.81 -10.22
C LYS A 82 1.15 19.97 -9.04
N VAL A 83 1.53 18.85 -8.44
CA VAL A 83 2.29 18.83 -7.19
C VAL A 83 3.58 18.01 -7.31
N ARG A 84 4.67 18.58 -6.82
CA ARG A 84 5.92 17.84 -6.65
C ARG A 84 5.81 16.92 -5.44
N LEU A 85 6.16 15.65 -5.63
CA LEU A 85 6.25 14.70 -4.53
C LEU A 85 7.55 14.90 -3.74
N ASN A 86 7.43 14.80 -2.42
CA ASN A 86 8.55 14.95 -1.49
C ASN A 86 9.06 13.60 -1.03
N ALA A 87 10.38 13.46 -0.95
CA ALA A 87 11.00 12.26 -0.41
C ALA A 87 10.65 12.12 1.09
N LEU A 88 10.36 10.90 1.53
CA LEU A 88 10.08 10.60 2.94
C LEU A 88 11.30 10.82 3.82
N GLU A 89 12.45 10.37 3.34
CA GLU A 89 13.75 10.53 3.99
C GLU A 89 14.78 10.89 2.91
N ASN A 90 15.90 11.45 3.33
CA ASN A 90 16.93 11.84 2.38
C ASN A 90 17.46 10.60 1.62
N LEU A 91 17.34 10.61 0.29
CA LEU A 91 17.73 9.52 -0.61
C LEU A 91 16.99 8.19 -0.39
N SER A 92 15.79 8.17 0.21
CA SER A 92 15.01 6.93 0.37
C SER A 92 14.55 6.33 -0.97
N GLY A 93 14.29 7.19 -1.96
CA GLY A 93 13.62 6.80 -3.21
C GLY A 93 12.10 6.63 -3.06
N ASP A 94 11.54 6.92 -1.88
CA ASP A 94 10.11 6.89 -1.60
C ASP A 94 9.55 8.31 -1.56
N TYR A 95 8.55 8.60 -2.39
CA TYR A 95 7.99 9.94 -2.56
C TYR A 95 6.50 9.97 -2.26
N GLN A 96 6.03 11.06 -1.67
CA GLN A 96 4.60 11.28 -1.40
C GLN A 96 4.17 12.74 -1.55
N GLY A 97 2.87 12.95 -1.71
CA GLY A 97 2.26 14.27 -1.80
C GLY A 97 0.74 14.24 -1.61
N LEU A 98 0.16 15.43 -1.61
CA LEU A 98 -1.28 15.65 -1.66
C LEU A 98 -1.58 16.40 -2.94
N LEU A 99 -2.51 15.89 -3.74
CA LEU A 99 -2.90 16.45 -5.04
C LEU A 99 -4.38 16.81 -5.00
N ASP A 100 -4.73 18.05 -5.34
CA ASP A 100 -6.14 18.43 -5.51
C ASP A 100 -6.71 17.77 -6.78
N VAL A 101 -7.92 17.22 -6.70
CA VAL A 101 -8.65 16.62 -7.82
C VAL A 101 -10.03 17.28 -7.95
N ALA A 102 -10.45 17.58 -9.17
CA ALA A 102 -11.73 18.27 -9.40
C ALA A 102 -12.91 17.29 -9.33
N SER A 103 -12.65 16.06 -9.76
CA SER A 103 -13.65 15.01 -9.87
C SER A 103 -13.02 13.65 -9.59
N GLU A 104 -13.84 12.72 -9.13
CA GLU A 104 -13.47 11.32 -8.99
C GLU A 104 -13.21 10.60 -10.32
N PHE A 105 -13.66 11.20 -11.44
CA PHE A 105 -13.40 10.70 -12.79
C PHE A 105 -12.11 11.24 -13.40
N ASP A 106 -11.38 12.10 -12.68
CA ASP A 106 -10.12 12.65 -13.18
C ASP A 106 -9.03 11.57 -13.21
N THR A 107 -8.29 11.55 -14.31
CA THR A 107 -7.04 10.78 -14.40
C THR A 107 -5.94 11.52 -13.65
N VAL A 108 -5.19 10.79 -12.82
CA VAL A 108 -3.97 11.31 -12.18
C VAL A 108 -2.77 10.84 -12.98
N TYR A 109 -1.94 11.77 -13.42
CA TYR A 109 -0.69 11.50 -14.11
C TYR A 109 0.47 11.58 -13.15
N PHE A 110 1.40 10.63 -13.25
CA PHE A 110 2.70 10.68 -12.59
C PHE A 110 3.77 10.84 -13.66
N SER A 111 4.66 11.80 -13.48
CA SER A 111 5.79 12.04 -14.38
C SER A 111 7.09 12.21 -13.58
N VAL A 112 8.19 11.76 -14.17
CA VAL A 112 9.53 12.18 -13.71
C VAL A 112 9.93 13.40 -14.54
N GLU A 113 10.09 14.52 -13.87
CA GLU A 113 10.42 15.81 -14.49
C GLU A 113 11.77 16.32 -13.99
N TYR A 114 12.34 17.27 -14.73
CA TYR A 114 13.57 17.95 -14.35
C TYR A 114 13.27 19.37 -13.85
N ASP A 115 13.49 19.60 -12.56
CA ASP A 115 13.36 20.90 -11.90
C ASP A 115 14.69 21.65 -11.95
N VAL A 116 14.77 22.61 -12.86
CA VAL A 116 15.96 23.46 -13.08
C VAL A 116 16.33 24.25 -11.82
N ALA A 117 15.35 24.70 -11.04
CA ALA A 117 15.61 25.48 -9.84
C ALA A 117 16.20 24.58 -8.74
N ALA A 118 15.66 23.37 -8.58
CA ALA A 118 16.21 22.38 -7.65
C ALA A 118 17.61 21.90 -8.06
N ALA A 119 17.89 21.76 -9.36
CA ALA A 119 19.20 21.38 -9.88
C ALA A 119 20.29 22.42 -9.58
N GLN A 120 19.91 23.69 -9.42
CA GLN A 120 20.82 24.79 -9.09
C GLN A 120 21.09 24.92 -7.59
N ASP A 121 20.40 24.16 -6.74
CA ASP A 121 20.68 24.13 -5.31
C ASP A 121 22.05 23.47 -5.08
N LYS A 122 22.95 24.21 -4.40
CA LYS A 122 24.31 23.76 -4.12
C LYS A 122 24.37 22.61 -3.12
N SER A 123 23.28 22.36 -2.38
CA SER A 123 23.17 21.30 -1.37
C SER A 123 23.49 19.90 -1.93
N TRP A 124 23.11 19.64 -3.19
CA TRP A 124 23.37 18.39 -3.91
C TRP A 124 24.86 18.09 -4.15
N PHE A 125 25.68 19.14 -4.30
CA PHE A 125 27.11 19.01 -4.64
C PHE A 125 28.01 18.97 -3.41
N THR A 126 27.46 19.29 -2.24
CA THR A 126 28.18 19.31 -0.95
C THR A 126 28.00 18.03 -0.13
N SER A 127 27.09 17.13 -0.53
CA SER A 127 26.70 15.93 0.22
C SER A 127 27.69 14.76 0.15
N GLY A 128 28.83 14.90 -0.54
CA GLY A 128 29.84 13.84 -0.67
C GLY A 128 29.37 12.64 -1.51
N LEU A 129 28.20 12.73 -2.15
CA LEU A 129 27.74 11.77 -3.14
C LEU A 129 28.60 11.93 -4.41
N PRO A 130 29.11 10.83 -4.99
CA PRO A 130 29.92 10.91 -6.20
C PRO A 130 29.07 11.41 -7.38
N ASP A 131 29.52 12.52 -7.97
CA ASP A 131 29.13 13.06 -9.29
C ASP A 131 27.63 13.20 -9.58
N VAL A 132 26.91 13.93 -8.73
CA VAL A 132 25.53 14.36 -9.03
C VAL A 132 25.57 15.39 -10.17
N SER A 133 25.15 14.98 -11.37
CA SER A 133 25.07 15.86 -12.54
C SER A 133 23.92 16.87 -12.40
N ALA A 134 24.18 18.13 -12.74
CA ALA A 134 23.16 19.18 -12.87
C ALA A 134 22.39 19.09 -14.19
N ARG A 135 22.23 17.91 -14.79
CA ARG A 135 21.52 17.69 -16.05
C ARG A 135 20.36 16.73 -15.81
N PRO A 136 19.30 16.78 -16.64
CA PRO A 136 18.22 15.79 -16.56
C PRO A 136 18.77 14.37 -16.52
N GLY A 137 18.34 13.59 -15.53
CA GLY A 137 18.67 12.18 -15.47
C GLY A 137 17.97 11.37 -16.55
N GLU A 138 18.35 10.10 -16.67
CA GLU A 138 17.81 9.19 -17.68
C GLU A 138 16.34 8.81 -17.46
N LEU A 139 15.82 9.04 -16.24
CA LEU A 139 14.44 8.75 -15.86
C LEU A 139 13.49 9.89 -16.25
N VAL A 140 14.00 11.07 -16.61
CA VAL A 140 13.18 12.23 -16.99
C VAL A 140 12.38 11.92 -18.26
N GLY A 141 11.08 12.22 -18.22
CA GLY A 141 10.13 11.96 -19.29
C GLY A 141 9.37 10.64 -19.16
N LEU A 142 9.70 9.80 -18.16
CA LEU A 142 8.87 8.66 -17.80
C LEU A 142 7.51 9.16 -17.29
N THR A 143 6.43 8.57 -17.78
CA THR A 143 5.08 8.91 -17.37
C THR A 143 4.19 7.68 -17.24
N THR A 144 3.28 7.72 -16.27
CA THR A 144 2.22 6.76 -16.11
C THR A 144 0.97 7.45 -15.59
N SER A 145 -0.18 6.78 -15.65
CA SER A 145 -1.46 7.35 -15.28
C SER A 145 -2.29 6.38 -14.46
N ILE A 146 -3.17 6.94 -13.64
CA ILE A 146 -4.05 6.21 -12.73
C ILE A 146 -5.48 6.72 -12.92
N GLU A 147 -6.44 5.79 -12.97
CA GLU A 147 -7.87 6.09 -12.96
C GLU A 147 -8.49 5.48 -11.71
N PHE A 148 -9.23 6.28 -10.95
CA PHE A 148 -9.85 5.82 -9.71
C PHE A 148 -10.99 4.82 -9.98
N PRO A 149 -11.15 3.81 -9.11
CA PRO A 149 -12.34 2.97 -9.15
C PRO A 149 -13.59 3.74 -8.68
N PRO A 150 -14.80 3.16 -8.84
CA PRO A 150 -16.02 3.73 -8.27
C PRO A 150 -15.90 4.00 -6.78
N ALA A 151 -16.58 5.04 -6.29
CA ALA A 151 -16.57 5.40 -4.87
C ALA A 151 -16.99 4.23 -3.98
N ILE A 152 -16.29 4.06 -2.86
CA ILE A 152 -16.67 3.14 -1.79
C ILE A 152 -17.20 3.94 -0.62
N HIS A 153 -18.29 3.47 -0.03
CA HIS A 153 -18.89 4.05 1.16
C HIS A 153 -19.17 2.93 2.16
N LEU A 154 -18.71 3.11 3.39
CA LEU A 154 -18.98 2.21 4.50
C LEU A 154 -20.42 2.46 5.00
N ALA A 155 -21.33 1.53 4.72
CA ALA A 155 -22.69 1.54 5.26
C ALA A 155 -22.74 1.01 6.70
N SER A 156 -21.77 0.17 7.08
CA SER A 156 -21.56 -0.36 8.42
C SER A 156 -20.06 -0.58 8.64
N PRO A 157 -19.52 -0.38 9.86
CA PRO A 157 -20.22 0.01 11.08
C PRO A 157 -20.65 1.48 11.09
N ALA A 158 -21.58 1.82 11.99
CA ALA A 158 -21.89 3.22 12.26
C ALA A 158 -20.68 3.91 12.92
N ALA A 159 -20.49 5.19 12.65
CA ALA A 159 -19.43 5.98 13.26
C ALA A 159 -19.55 6.01 14.79
N GLN A 160 -18.39 6.01 15.46
CA GLN A 160 -18.26 6.08 16.92
C GLN A 160 -18.91 4.90 17.65
N MET A 161 -18.93 3.72 17.03
CA MET A 161 -19.37 2.50 17.70
C MET A 161 -18.34 2.06 18.77
N ASP A 162 -18.85 1.71 19.95
CA ASP A 162 -18.08 1.21 21.09
C ASP A 162 -18.18 -0.31 21.21
N TYR A 163 -17.04 -0.97 21.34
CA TYR A 163 -16.92 -2.41 21.59
C TYR A 163 -16.36 -2.67 22.99
N ALA A 164 -16.76 -3.79 23.58
CA ALA A 164 -16.42 -4.13 24.97
C ALA A 164 -15.73 -5.49 25.11
N SER A 165 -15.79 -6.34 24.10
CA SER A 165 -15.12 -7.63 24.05
C SER A 165 -14.24 -7.78 22.82
N ARG A 166 -13.07 -8.41 22.99
CA ARG A 166 -12.25 -8.88 21.85
C ARG A 166 -12.98 -9.87 20.93
N SER A 167 -14.04 -10.50 21.43
CA SER A 167 -14.87 -11.42 20.63
C SER A 167 -15.96 -10.69 19.83
N ASP A 168 -16.16 -9.39 20.06
CA ASP A 168 -17.11 -8.59 19.30
C ASP A 168 -16.73 -8.56 17.82
N ARG A 169 -17.75 -8.46 16.97
CA ARG A 169 -17.61 -8.53 15.51
C ARG A 169 -18.01 -7.20 14.89
N ILE A 170 -17.16 -6.70 14.01
CA ILE A 170 -17.37 -5.49 13.24
C ILE A 170 -17.84 -5.94 11.86
N ALA A 171 -19.10 -5.66 11.54
CA ALA A 171 -19.66 -5.91 10.22
C ALA A 171 -19.30 -4.75 9.30
N LEU A 172 -18.55 -5.06 8.24
CA LEU A 172 -18.23 -4.13 7.16
C LEU A 172 -19.26 -4.32 6.05
N GLN A 173 -19.93 -3.24 5.65
CA GLN A 173 -20.90 -3.26 4.55
C GLN A 173 -20.63 -2.13 3.58
N TRP A 174 -20.72 -2.42 2.28
CA TRP A 174 -20.54 -1.46 1.20
C TRP A 174 -21.32 -1.89 -0.04
N ALA A 175 -21.48 -0.99 -1.01
CA ALA A 175 -22.08 -1.34 -2.30
C ALA A 175 -21.01 -1.94 -3.23
N PRO A 176 -21.17 -3.17 -3.76
CA PRO A 176 -20.18 -3.80 -4.63
C PRO A 176 -20.31 -3.28 -6.06
N LEU A 177 -19.55 -2.21 -6.35
CA LEU A 177 -19.65 -1.45 -7.61
C LEU A 177 -18.40 -1.58 -8.49
N GLY A 178 -17.29 -2.08 -7.97
CA GLY A 178 -16.08 -2.33 -8.74
C GLY A 178 -16.21 -3.64 -9.52
N GLU A 179 -15.82 -3.63 -10.78
CA GLU A 179 -15.71 -4.84 -11.59
C GLU A 179 -14.26 -5.33 -11.50
N ASP A 180 -14.01 -6.42 -10.75
CA ASP A 180 -12.67 -6.98 -10.46
C ASP A 180 -11.75 -6.06 -9.61
N ASP A 181 -12.29 -4.99 -9.03
CA ASP A 181 -11.54 -4.16 -8.09
C ASP A 181 -11.34 -4.94 -6.76
N GLN A 182 -10.15 -4.80 -6.17
CA GLN A 182 -9.81 -5.42 -4.90
C GLN A 182 -10.40 -4.65 -3.72
N ILE A 183 -10.90 -5.37 -2.72
CA ILE A 183 -11.31 -4.79 -1.45
C ILE A 183 -10.27 -5.10 -0.37
N ARG A 184 -9.84 -4.04 0.32
CA ARG A 184 -8.89 -4.09 1.43
C ARG A 184 -9.46 -3.29 2.59
N TYR A 185 -9.29 -3.79 3.80
CA TYR A 185 -9.46 -2.94 4.98
C TYR A 185 -8.09 -2.61 5.56
N THR A 186 -7.98 -1.40 6.10
CA THR A 186 -6.82 -0.94 6.85
C THR A 186 -7.30 -0.34 8.16
N VAL A 187 -6.73 -0.80 9.26
CA VAL A 187 -6.98 -0.27 10.59
C VAL A 187 -5.73 0.44 11.07
N ARG A 188 -5.93 1.67 11.54
CA ARG A 188 -4.93 2.39 12.31
C ARG A 188 -5.45 2.55 13.73
N GLY A 189 -4.72 1.99 14.68
CA GLY A 189 -5.12 1.93 16.07
C GLY A 189 -4.19 2.69 17.01
N ARG A 190 -4.78 3.25 18.06
CA ARG A 190 -4.11 3.82 19.22
C ARG A 190 -4.71 3.22 20.48
N CYS A 191 -3.92 2.49 21.25
CA CYS A 191 -4.33 1.90 22.52
C CYS A 191 -3.61 2.56 23.70
N ASP A 192 -4.35 2.84 24.77
CA ASP A 192 -3.84 3.35 26.03
C ASP A 192 -3.87 2.24 27.10
N TYR A 193 -2.80 2.14 27.88
CA TYR A 193 -2.62 1.14 28.94
C TYR A 193 -2.57 1.79 30.32
N SER A 194 -2.92 1.02 31.36
CA SER A 194 -3.01 1.50 32.76
C SER A 194 -1.70 2.01 33.36
N ASN A 195 -0.57 1.63 32.77
CA ASN A 195 0.76 2.12 33.14
C ASN A 195 1.12 3.47 32.48
N GLY A 196 0.17 4.10 31.77
CA GLY A 196 0.38 5.35 31.03
C GLY A 196 1.03 5.17 29.65
N ARG A 197 1.30 3.92 29.22
CA ARG A 197 1.85 3.63 27.90
C ARG A 197 0.78 3.81 26.83
N ARG A 198 1.22 4.33 25.68
CA ARG A 198 0.42 4.39 24.47
C ARG A 198 1.07 3.54 23.39
N GLN A 199 0.29 2.71 22.73
CA GLN A 199 0.72 1.90 21.62
C GLN A 199 -0.03 2.31 20.36
N TYR A 200 0.72 2.38 19.27
CA TYR A 200 0.22 2.67 17.94
C TYR A 200 0.44 1.44 17.07
N TYR A 201 -0.50 1.13 16.20
CA TYR A 201 -0.34 0.04 15.25
C TYR A 201 -1.16 0.27 13.99
N THR A 202 -0.78 -0.48 12.98
CA THR A 202 -1.42 -0.48 11.68
C THR A 202 -1.60 -1.93 11.25
N ARG A 203 -2.77 -2.26 10.74
CA ARG A 203 -3.08 -3.58 10.15
C ARG A 203 -3.76 -3.36 8.81
N SER A 204 -3.39 -4.15 7.81
CA SER A 204 -4.04 -4.12 6.51
C SER A 204 -4.21 -5.53 5.98
N GLU A 205 -5.39 -5.84 5.46
CA GLU A 205 -5.73 -7.17 4.97
C GLU A 205 -6.68 -7.08 3.78
N VAL A 206 -6.46 -7.96 2.81
CA VAL A 206 -7.27 -8.07 1.59
C VAL A 206 -8.47 -8.96 1.88
N LEU A 207 -9.67 -8.44 1.62
CA LEU A 207 -10.93 -9.16 1.80
C LEU A 207 -11.30 -10.00 0.58
N GLY A 208 -10.83 -9.62 -0.61
CA GLY A 208 -11.11 -10.30 -1.87
C GLY A 208 -11.23 -9.33 -3.03
N ARG A 209 -11.88 -9.77 -4.11
CA ARG A 209 -12.20 -8.96 -5.29
C ARG A 209 -13.70 -8.94 -5.55
N GLU A 210 -14.19 -7.85 -6.11
CA GLU A 210 -15.58 -7.71 -6.54
C GLU A 210 -15.77 -8.34 -7.93
N ASP A 211 -15.78 -9.68 -8.00
CA ASP A 211 -15.87 -10.47 -9.24
C ASP A 211 -17.26 -11.12 -9.48
N GLY A 212 -18.20 -10.89 -8.57
CA GLY A 212 -19.55 -11.46 -8.61
C GLY A 212 -19.64 -12.96 -8.30
N ALA A 213 -18.58 -13.57 -7.76
CA ALA A 213 -18.53 -14.99 -7.41
C ALA A 213 -17.92 -15.28 -6.03
N GLY A 214 -17.63 -14.27 -5.19
CA GLY A 214 -16.75 -14.39 -4.02
C GLY A 214 -17.13 -13.59 -2.75
N ALA A 215 -16.27 -13.67 -1.74
CA ALA A 215 -16.48 -13.15 -0.37
C ALA A 215 -16.48 -11.61 -0.21
N ALA A 216 -16.29 -10.85 -1.29
CA ALA A 216 -16.28 -9.38 -1.28
C ALA A 216 -17.52 -8.78 -1.96
N GLU A 217 -18.67 -9.46 -1.91
CA GLU A 217 -19.96 -8.96 -2.39
C GLU A 217 -20.62 -7.98 -1.40
N GLY A 218 -19.92 -6.91 -1.03
CA GLY A 218 -20.49 -5.84 -0.20
C GLY A 218 -20.62 -6.16 1.29
N TYR A 219 -20.06 -7.28 1.77
CA TYR A 219 -20.07 -7.65 3.18
C TYR A 219 -18.78 -8.34 3.60
N ALA A 220 -18.25 -7.99 4.77
CA ALA A 220 -17.21 -8.73 5.47
C ALA A 220 -17.37 -8.58 6.99
N GLU A 221 -16.71 -9.44 7.76
CA GLU A 221 -16.77 -9.40 9.21
C GLU A 221 -15.39 -9.62 9.81
N ILE A 222 -14.98 -8.73 10.71
CA ILE A 222 -13.70 -8.79 11.41
C ILE A 222 -13.94 -8.83 12.92
N LYS A 223 -13.07 -9.51 13.69
CA LYS A 223 -13.18 -9.48 15.15
C LYS A 223 -12.38 -8.32 15.71
N VAL A 224 -12.89 -7.71 16.78
CA VAL A 224 -12.19 -6.65 17.52
C VAL A 224 -10.82 -7.15 18.02
N GLY A 225 -10.74 -8.39 18.48
CA GLY A 225 -9.48 -9.00 18.90
C GLY A 225 -8.47 -9.17 17.77
N ASP A 226 -8.91 -9.30 16.51
CA ASP A 226 -8.00 -9.44 15.36
C ASP A 226 -7.37 -8.08 15.02
N ILE A 227 -8.11 -6.99 15.19
CA ILE A 227 -7.58 -5.64 14.94
C ILE A 227 -6.75 -5.12 16.11
N ILE A 228 -6.97 -5.57 17.35
CA ILE A 228 -6.13 -5.23 18.50
C ILE A 228 -4.96 -6.21 18.58
N ALA A 229 -3.79 -5.80 18.09
CA ALA A 229 -2.60 -6.65 18.02
C ALA A 229 -2.32 -7.42 19.33
N SER A 230 -2.27 -8.74 19.23
CA SER A 230 -1.73 -9.61 20.29
C SER A 230 -0.24 -9.86 20.02
N GLN A 231 0.64 -8.97 20.50
CA GLN A 231 2.11 -9.13 20.62
C GLN A 231 2.94 -9.47 19.36
N ASP A 232 2.40 -10.16 18.37
CA ASP A 232 3.10 -10.65 17.20
C ASP A 232 2.94 -9.62 16.09
N GLY A 233 3.98 -8.82 15.92
CA GLY A 233 4.09 -7.83 14.85
C GLY A 233 3.84 -8.50 13.51
N ALA A 234 2.67 -8.21 12.92
CA ALA A 234 2.46 -8.52 11.53
C ALA A 234 3.39 -7.61 10.72
N GLU A 235 4.46 -8.19 10.16
CA GLU A 235 5.24 -7.56 9.10
C GLU A 235 4.29 -7.31 7.93
N SER A 236 3.70 -6.12 7.86
CA SER A 236 2.96 -5.69 6.69
C SER A 236 3.97 -5.50 5.57
N GLY A 237 3.89 -6.32 4.51
CA GLY A 237 4.74 -6.16 3.33
C GLY A 237 4.70 -4.73 2.78
N PHE A 238 5.75 -4.29 2.09
CA PHE A 238 5.94 -2.91 1.64
C PHE A 238 4.71 -2.22 1.02
N LEU A 239 3.89 -2.94 0.24
CA LEU A 239 2.66 -2.38 -0.35
C LEU A 239 1.52 -2.17 0.66
N ALA A 240 1.42 -3.04 1.68
CA ALA A 240 0.48 -2.87 2.78
C ALA A 240 0.91 -1.70 3.68
N ASP A 241 2.23 -1.52 3.87
CA ASP A 241 2.78 -0.33 4.54
C ASP A 241 2.51 0.95 3.73
N MET A 242 2.74 0.94 2.41
CA MET A 242 2.45 2.09 1.54
C MET A 242 0.96 2.44 1.48
N SER A 243 0.08 1.43 1.34
CA SER A 243 -1.37 1.65 1.33
C SER A 243 -1.87 2.19 2.67
N ALA A 244 -1.33 1.69 3.78
CA ALA A 244 -1.68 2.20 5.09
C ALA A 244 -1.13 3.60 5.35
N ARG A 245 0.06 3.93 4.82
CA ARG A 245 0.61 5.28 4.85
C ARG A 245 -0.22 6.26 4.04
N LEU A 246 -0.83 5.86 2.93
CA LEU A 246 -1.64 6.75 2.10
C LEU A 246 -3.04 7.00 2.65
N VAL A 247 -3.55 6.10 3.48
CA VAL A 247 -4.80 6.31 4.23
C VAL A 247 -4.58 7.20 5.48
N GLY A 248 -3.34 7.29 5.97
CA GLY A 248 -2.94 8.21 7.03
C GLY A 248 -2.39 9.52 6.50
N ALA A 249 -2.60 10.64 7.19
CA ALA A 249 -1.89 11.87 6.86
C ALA A 249 -0.37 11.66 6.97
N VAL A 250 0.38 12.23 6.01
CA VAL A 250 1.85 12.30 5.90
C VAL A 250 2.62 12.44 7.22
N VAL A 251 2.04 13.14 8.21
CA VAL A 251 2.66 13.46 9.51
C VAL A 251 2.90 12.20 10.37
N ASP A 252 2.09 11.18 10.15
CA ASP A 252 2.02 10.05 11.04
C ASP A 252 3.10 9.01 10.75
N ALA A 253 3.44 8.74 9.48
CA ALA A 253 4.45 7.74 9.11
C ALA A 253 5.82 7.90 9.84
N LEU A 254 6.16 9.10 10.31
CA LEU A 254 7.36 9.38 11.12
C LEU A 254 7.23 8.99 12.61
N THR A 255 6.02 8.79 13.13
CA THR A 255 5.73 8.31 14.50
C THR A 255 5.32 6.84 14.59
N PHE A 256 4.93 6.21 13.47
CA PHE A 256 4.65 4.76 13.40
C PHE A 256 5.90 3.90 13.15
N GLY A 257 7.08 4.51 13.17
CA GLY A 257 8.37 3.84 13.06
C GLY A 257 8.73 3.08 14.34
N SER A 258 8.61 1.76 14.24
CA SER A 258 9.09 0.73 15.18
C SER A 258 8.14 0.39 16.34
N PRO A 259 7.55 -0.81 16.38
CA PRO A 259 6.97 -1.33 17.61
C PRO A 259 8.12 -1.54 18.60
N GLU A 260 8.26 -0.68 19.61
CA GLU A 260 9.09 -1.01 20.77
C GLU A 260 8.43 -2.19 21.50
N VAL A 261 8.93 -3.38 21.17
CA VAL A 261 8.63 -4.64 21.83
C VAL A 261 9.29 -4.63 23.21
N ASP A 262 8.64 -3.98 24.17
CA ASP A 262 8.81 -4.38 25.57
C ASP A 262 7.44 -4.45 26.26
N MET A 263 6.81 -5.61 26.12
CA MET A 263 5.49 -5.90 26.67
C MET A 263 5.60 -6.44 28.09
N ARG A 264 6.08 -5.60 29.02
CA ARG A 264 5.98 -5.91 30.45
C ARG A 264 5.26 -4.81 31.21
N ASN A 265 4.09 -5.21 31.75
CA ASN A 265 3.27 -4.60 32.80
C ASN A 265 2.39 -3.40 32.40
N GLY A 266 1.15 -3.68 31.96
CA GLY A 266 0.05 -2.71 31.85
C GLY A 266 -1.23 -3.39 31.32
N GLU A 267 -2.37 -3.15 31.94
CA GLU A 267 -3.68 -3.63 31.47
C GLU A 267 -4.18 -2.69 30.37
N LEU A 268 -4.78 -3.24 29.32
CA LEU A 268 -5.35 -2.43 28.24
C LEU A 268 -6.59 -1.68 28.77
N GLN A 269 -6.62 -0.34 28.63
CA GLN A 269 -7.72 0.48 29.14
C GLN A 269 -8.69 0.94 28.07
N SER A 270 -8.18 1.32 26.91
CA SER A 270 -9.00 1.77 25.79
C SER A 270 -8.22 1.70 24.49
N CYS A 271 -8.92 1.57 23.39
CA CYS A 271 -8.36 1.83 22.07
C CYS A 271 -9.30 2.65 21.20
N GLU A 272 -8.69 3.43 20.32
CA GLU A 272 -9.34 4.18 19.25
C GLU A 272 -8.81 3.65 17.92
N PHE A 273 -9.71 3.36 16.98
CA PHE A 273 -9.37 2.83 15.66
C PHE A 273 -9.96 3.71 14.56
N ASP A 274 -9.15 4.06 13.58
CA ASP A 274 -9.62 4.50 12.28
C ASP A 274 -9.61 3.28 11.35
N LEU A 275 -10.81 2.75 11.06
CA LEU A 275 -11.01 1.67 10.12
C LEU A 275 -11.34 2.27 8.76
N SER A 276 -10.48 1.99 7.78
CA SER A 276 -10.70 2.41 6.40
C SER A 276 -10.94 1.21 5.51
N LEU A 277 -11.97 1.31 4.67
CA LEU A 277 -12.23 0.35 3.61
C LEU A 277 -11.79 0.97 2.29
N LEU A 278 -10.97 0.24 1.54
CA LEU A 278 -10.44 0.66 0.26
C LEU A 278 -10.98 -0.23 -0.85
N ARG A 279 -11.46 0.40 -1.92
CA ARG A 279 -11.59 -0.23 -3.24
C ARG A 279 -10.35 0.11 -4.05
N GLU A 280 -9.64 -0.89 -4.51
CA GLU A 280 -8.34 -0.76 -5.18
C GLU A 280 -8.40 -1.34 -6.58
N ARG A 281 -8.18 -0.48 -7.59
CA ARG A 281 -7.92 -0.89 -8.96
C ARG A 281 -6.43 -1.08 -9.15
N ILE A 282 -6.03 -2.28 -9.54
CA ILE A 282 -4.64 -2.63 -9.73
C ILE A 282 -4.36 -2.77 -11.22
N SER A 283 -3.30 -2.12 -11.69
CA SER A 283 -2.83 -2.25 -13.07
C SER A 283 -1.30 -2.24 -13.13
N THR A 284 -0.76 -2.41 -14.33
CA THR A 284 0.68 -2.31 -14.60
C THR A 284 0.97 -1.02 -15.37
N PRO A 285 2.12 -0.37 -15.12
CA PRO A 285 2.50 0.77 -15.92
C PRO A 285 2.75 0.35 -17.36
N ALA A 286 2.30 1.20 -18.29
CA ALA A 286 2.55 1.03 -19.70
C ALA A 286 4.04 1.26 -20.03
N GLN A 287 4.45 0.93 -21.25
CA GLN A 287 5.76 1.34 -21.74
C GLN A 287 5.93 2.87 -21.60
N PRO A 288 7.13 3.35 -21.24
CA PRO A 288 8.43 2.66 -21.28
C PRO A 288 8.82 1.86 -20.02
N PHE A 289 7.91 1.64 -19.06
CA PHE A 289 8.21 0.78 -17.91
C PHE A 289 8.23 -0.71 -18.30
N ASP A 290 9.23 -1.44 -17.80
CA ASP A 290 9.41 -2.89 -17.99
C ASP A 290 8.68 -3.72 -16.92
N GLY A 291 8.15 -3.07 -15.88
CA GLY A 291 7.40 -3.71 -14.81
C GLY A 291 6.91 -2.73 -13.74
N GLY A 292 6.47 -3.26 -12.61
CA GLY A 292 5.92 -2.47 -11.51
C GLY A 292 4.43 -2.69 -11.29
N ARG A 293 3.79 -1.77 -10.59
CA ARG A 293 2.40 -1.84 -10.16
C ARG A 293 1.82 -0.45 -9.94
N ILE A 294 0.60 -0.26 -10.40
CA ILE A 294 -0.22 0.93 -10.19
C ILE A 294 -1.39 0.53 -9.31
N ILE A 295 -1.67 1.34 -8.29
CA ILE A 295 -2.81 1.14 -7.41
C ILE A 295 -3.62 2.43 -7.34
N ALA A 296 -4.83 2.41 -7.89
CA ALA A 296 -5.80 3.48 -7.71
C ALA A 296 -6.78 3.08 -6.61
N SER A 297 -7.00 3.93 -5.62
CA SER A 297 -7.84 3.60 -4.48
C SER A 297 -8.91 4.65 -4.24
N ARG A 298 -10.12 4.20 -3.91
CA ARG A 298 -11.12 5.00 -3.20
C ARG A 298 -11.24 4.45 -1.80
N SER A 299 -11.26 5.32 -0.80
CA SER A 299 -11.36 4.91 0.60
C SER A 299 -12.48 5.61 1.34
N ASP A 300 -13.09 4.91 2.29
CA ASP A 300 -13.95 5.53 3.30
C ASP A 300 -13.47 5.10 4.69
N THR A 301 -13.57 6.00 5.66
CA THR A 301 -12.98 5.80 7.00
C THR A 301 -14.03 6.03 8.07
N VAL A 302 -14.11 5.10 9.00
CA VAL A 302 -14.97 5.18 10.18
C VAL A 302 -14.13 5.05 11.45
N ARG A 303 -14.44 5.88 12.44
CA ARG A 303 -13.80 5.82 13.76
C ARG A 303 -14.58 4.92 14.70
N LEU A 304 -13.89 4.03 15.39
CA LEU A 304 -14.42 3.03 16.31
C LEU A 304 -13.64 3.07 17.64
N TYR A 305 -14.26 2.58 18.70
CA TYR A 305 -13.70 2.57 20.04
C TYR A 305 -13.78 1.19 20.68
N TYR A 306 -12.81 0.87 21.52
CA TYR A 306 -12.79 -0.32 22.36
C TYR A 306 -12.54 0.06 23.81
N HIS A 307 -13.44 -0.37 24.69
CA HIS A 307 -13.34 -0.19 26.13
C HIS A 307 -13.58 -1.55 26.81
N PRO A 308 -12.52 -2.29 27.18
CA PRO A 308 -12.64 -3.62 27.77
C PRO A 308 -13.43 -3.56 29.08
N VAL A 309 -14.40 -4.46 29.24
CA VAL A 309 -15.16 -4.62 30.49
C VAL A 309 -14.71 -5.92 31.17
N GLY A 310 -13.76 -5.81 32.10
CA GLY A 310 -13.34 -6.91 32.99
C GLY A 310 -12.77 -8.13 32.27
N GLU A 311 -11.61 -7.99 31.62
CA GLU A 311 -10.81 -9.13 31.10
C GLU A 311 -10.14 -9.93 32.22
#